data_AF-A0A0M5LKK9-F1
#
_entry.id   AF-A0A0M5LKK9-F1
#
_cell.length_a   1.000
_cell.length_b   1.000
_cell.length_c   1.000
_cell.angle_alpha   90.00
_cell.angle_beta   90.00
_cell.angle_gamma   90.00
#
_symmetry.space_group_name_H-M   'P 1'
#
loop_
_entity.id
_entity.type
_entity.pdbx_description
1 polymer ?
#
loop_
_entity_poly.entity_id
_entity_poly.type
_entity_poly.pdbx_seq_one_letter_code
_entity_poly.pdbx_strand_id
1 'polypeptide(L)' 'HAVQQAIEQNLDSIILIFLEEIPDYKLNHALCLRRGMFKSHCILNWPVQKERVNAFHHKLKVALGSRNSVH' A
#
# COMPACT_ATOMS: atom_id res chain seq x y z
N HIS A 1 -5.68 9.12 -16.72
CA HIS A 1 -6.70 10.01 -16.13
C HIS A 1 -7.53 9.35 -15.03
N ALA A 2 -8.27 8.26 -15.27
CA ALA A 2 -9.15 7.66 -14.24
C ALA A 2 -8.43 7.20 -12.96
N VAL A 3 -7.29 6.49 -13.10
CA VAL A 3 -6.50 6.03 -11.94
C VAL A 3 -5.96 7.20 -11.12
N GLN A 4 -5.43 8.23 -11.79
CA GLN A 4 -4.86 9.40 -11.12
C GLN A 4 -5.92 10.24 -10.41
N GLN A 5 -7.10 10.39 -11.01
CA GLN A 5 -8.24 11.05 -10.36
C GLN A 5 -8.77 10.24 -9.16
N ALA A 6 -8.87 8.91 -9.28
CA ALA A 6 -9.25 8.05 -8.15
C ALA A 6 -8.23 8.15 -6.99
N ILE A 7 -6.95 8.28 -7.34
CA ILE A 7 -5.86 8.52 -6.40
C ILE A 7 -6.00 9.86 -5.69
N GLU A 8 -6.11 10.96 -6.43
CA GLU A 8 -6.21 12.32 -5.89
C GLU A 8 -7.46 12.51 -5.01
N GLN A 9 -8.57 11.86 -5.37
CA GLN A 9 -9.84 11.98 -4.65
C GLN A 9 -9.91 11.12 -3.38
N ASN A 10 -9.11 10.04 -3.27
CA ASN A 10 -9.26 9.06 -2.17
C ASN A 10 -7.92 8.49 -1.67
N LEU A 11 -6.93 9.35 -1.39
CA LEU A 11 -5.64 8.93 -0.82
C LEU A 11 -5.78 8.10 0.47
N ASP A 12 -6.83 8.37 1.26
CA ASP A 12 -7.13 7.62 2.49
C ASP A 12 -7.64 6.19 2.27
N SER A 13 -8.05 5.83 1.06
CA SER A 13 -8.66 4.52 0.73
C SER A 13 -7.78 3.63 -0.16
N ILE A 14 -6.53 4.02 -0.38
CA ILE A 14 -5.62 3.32 -1.29
C ILE A 14 -4.52 2.62 -0.51
N ILE A 15 -4.29 1.36 -0.86
CA ILE A 15 -3.19 0.54 -0.35
C ILE A 15 -2.17 0.37 -1.46
N LEU A 16 -0.94 0.79 -1.23
CA LEU A 16 0.20 0.56 -2.11
C LEU A 16 0.90 -0.74 -1.71
N ILE A 17 1.06 -1.64 -2.68
CA ILE A 17 1.82 -2.88 -2.52
C ILE A 17 3.03 -2.84 -3.45
N PHE A 18 4.22 -2.84 -2.87
CA PHE A 18 5.48 -2.89 -3.58
C PHE A 18 5.97 -4.33 -3.67
N LEU A 19 5.95 -4.92 -4.86
CA LEU A 19 6.54 -6.24 -5.12
C LEU A 19 8.08 -6.20 -5.04
N GLU A 20 8.65 -5.05 -5.39
CA GLU A 20 10.07 -4.76 -5.36
C GLU A 20 10.28 -3.34 -4.81
N GLU A 21 11.49 -3.03 -4.36
CA GLU A 21 11.81 -1.70 -3.89
C GLU A 21 11.80 -0.69 -5.04
N ILE A 22 10.86 0.25 -5.02
CA ILE A 22 10.75 1.32 -6.02
C ILE A 22 11.14 2.66 -5.39
N PRO A 23 12.21 3.33 -5.83
CA PRO A 23 12.58 4.66 -5.34
C PRO A 23 11.47 5.69 -5.54
N ASP A 24 11.31 6.63 -4.61
CA ASP A 24 10.26 7.66 -4.63
C ASP A 24 10.27 8.51 -5.91
N TYR A 25 11.44 8.79 -6.49
CA TYR A 25 11.51 9.58 -7.73
C TYR A 25 10.85 8.86 -8.91
N LYS A 26 10.96 7.52 -8.98
CA LYS A 26 10.29 6.72 -10.02
C LYS A 26 8.78 6.66 -9.78
N LEU A 27 8.37 6.55 -8.52
CA LEU A 27 6.96 6.58 -8.14
C LEU A 27 6.30 7.91 -8.50
N ASN A 28 6.97 9.02 -8.21
CA ASN A 28 6.49 10.36 -8.53
C ASN A 28 6.43 10.58 -10.06
N HIS A 29 7.44 10.12 -10.80
CA HIS A 29 7.43 10.26 -12.25
C HIS A 29 6.31 9.43 -12.91
N ALA A 30 6.05 8.23 -12.42
CA ALA A 30 5.07 7.32 -13.04
C ALA A 30 3.61 7.64 -12.66
N LEU A 31 3.37 8.07 -11.41
CA LEU A 31 2.02 8.19 -10.85
C LEU A 31 1.74 9.55 -10.18
N CYS A 32 2.70 10.49 -10.20
CA CYS A 32 2.65 11.76 -9.47
C CYS A 32 2.42 11.58 -7.96
N LEU A 33 2.87 10.44 -7.42
CA LEU A 33 2.69 10.04 -6.03
C LEU A 33 4.01 10.06 -5.26
N ARG A 34 3.94 10.42 -3.98
CA ARG A 34 5.03 10.25 -3.00
C ARG A 34 4.59 9.29 -1.91
N ARG A 35 5.51 8.46 -1.40
CA ARG A 35 5.18 7.49 -0.34
C ARG A 35 4.57 8.17 0.89
N GLY A 36 5.06 9.37 1.24
CA GLY A 36 4.54 10.16 2.36
C GLY A 36 3.09 10.65 2.22
N MET A 37 2.43 10.44 1.08
CA MET A 37 1.01 10.76 0.89
C MET A 37 0.07 9.70 1.45
N PHE A 38 0.58 8.51 1.75
CA PHE A 38 -0.19 7.38 2.23
C PHE A 38 0.07 7.15 3.72
N LYS A 39 -0.95 6.68 4.44
CA LYS A 39 -0.76 6.23 5.83
C LYS A 39 0.25 5.07 5.86
N SER A 40 1.06 5.01 6.90
CA SER A 40 2.12 3.99 7.02
C SER A 40 1.60 2.56 6.92
N HIS A 41 0.39 2.29 7.41
CA HIS A 41 -0.25 0.97 7.31
C HIS A 41 -0.83 0.66 5.93
N CYS A 42 -1.00 1.65 5.05
CA CYS A 42 -1.42 1.50 3.67
C CYS A 42 -0.24 1.28 2.71
N ILE A 43 0.99 1.30 3.20
CA ILE A 43 2.20 1.00 2.42
C ILE A 43 2.71 -0.37 2.83
N LEU A 44 2.62 -1.33 1.91
CA LEU A 44 3.02 -2.71 2.12
C LEU A 44 4.14 -3.08 1.14
N ASN A 45 5.14 -3.79 1.63
CA ASN A 45 6.20 -4.36 0.80
C ASN A 45 6.06 -5.87 0.80
N TRP A 46 6.17 -6.49 -0.37
CA TRP A 46 6.19 -7.93 -0.51
C TRP A 46 7.40 -8.49 0.24
N PRO A 47 7.21 -9.51 1.08
CA PRO A 47 8.32 -10.08 1.83
C PRO A 47 9.25 -10.86 0.90
N VAL A 48 10.55 -10.61 1.02
CA VAL A 48 11.59 -11.41 0.34
C VAL A 48 11.66 -12.82 0.93
N GLN A 49 11.44 -12.94 2.24
CA GLN A 49 11.47 -14.22 2.95
C GLN A 49 10.07 -14.84 3.02
N LYS A 50 9.96 -16.11 2.62
CA LYS A 50 8.67 -16.85 2.54
C LYS A 50 7.96 -16.95 3.89
N GLU A 51 8.71 -17.02 4.98
CA GLU A 51 8.18 -17.12 6.34
C GLU A 51 7.39 -15.87 6.75
N ARG A 52 7.65 -14.73 6.10
CA ARG A 52 7.01 -13.45 6.39
C ARG A 52 5.74 -13.20 5.60
N VAL A 53 5.34 -14.11 4.70
CA VAL A 53 4.11 -14.00 3.89
C VAL A 53 2.87 -13.91 4.78
N ASN A 54 2.80 -14.69 5.86
CA ASN A 54 1.68 -14.60 6.80
C ASN A 54 1.59 -13.22 7.49
N ALA A 55 2.74 -12.63 7.84
CA ALA A 55 2.80 -11.29 8.42
C ALA A 55 2.37 -10.22 7.40
N PHE A 56 2.73 -10.39 6.13
CA PHE A 56 2.25 -9.53 5.05
C PHE A 56 0.71 -9.59 4.92
N HIS A 57 0.13 -10.79 4.89
CA HIS A 57 -1.33 -10.94 4.83
C HIS A 57 -2.04 -10.32 6.03
N HIS A 58 -1.46 -10.43 7.23
CA HIS A 58 -2.01 -9.78 8.41
C HIS A 58 -2.02 -8.24 8.25
N LYS A 59 -0.91 -7.65 7.80
CA LYS A 59 -0.84 -6.21 7.51
C LYS A 59 -1.83 -5.78 6.43
N LEU A 60 -2.00 -6.60 5.38
CA LEU A 60 -2.98 -6.35 4.33
C LEU A 60 -4.41 -6.35 4.85
N LYS A 61 -4.79 -7.30 5.71
CA LYS A 61 -6.11 -7.32 6.35
C LYS A 61 -6.37 -6.06 7.17
N VAL A 62 -5.38 -5.63 7.95
CA VAL A 62 -5.46 -4.38 8.74
C VAL A 62 -5.65 -3.16 7.81
N ALA A 63 -4.86 -3.08 6.73
CA ALA A 63 -4.95 -1.98 5.77
C ALA A 63 -6.30 -1.93 5.03
N LEU A 64 -6.91 -3.08 4.76
CA LEU A 64 -8.25 -3.19 4.16
C LEU A 64 -9.38 -2.81 5.13
N GLY A 65 -9.08 -2.42 6.37
CA GLY A 65 -10.10 -2.18 7.40
C GLY A 65 -10.81 -3.45 7.85
N SER A 66 -10.31 -4.63 7.46
CA SER A 66 -10.78 -5.92 7.95
C SER A 66 -10.27 -6.05 9.38
N ARG A 67 -10.98 -5.42 10.33
CA ARG A 67 -10.80 -5.69 11.76
C ARG A 67 -10.99 -7.20 11.94
N ASN A 68 -10.10 -7.85 12.68
CA ASN A 68 -10.39 -9.16 13.21
C ASN A 68 -11.73 -9.03 13.95
N SER A 69 -12.80 -9.54 13.35
CA SER A 69 -14.01 -9.85 14.08
C SER A 69 -13.64 -11.01 15.00
N VAL A 70 -13.05 -10.69 16.13
CA VAL A 70 -13.03 -11.58 17.28
C VAL A 70 -14.51 -11.65 17.69
N HIS A 71 -15.18 -12.67 17.17
CA HIS A 71 -16.40 -13.19 17.79
C HIS A 71 -16.02 -13.82 19.11
#